data_AF-A0A9W7WYT9-F1
#
_entry.id   AF-A0A9W7WYT9-F1
#
_cell.length_a   1.000
_cell.length_b   1.000
_cell.length_c   1.000
_cell.angle_alpha   90.00
_cell.angle_beta   90.00
_cell.angle_gamma   90.00
#
_symmetry.space_group_name_H-M   'P 1'
#
loop_
_entity.id
_entity.type
_entity.pdbx_description
1 polymer ?
#
loop_
_entity_poly.entity_id
_entity_poly.type
_entity_poly.pdbx_seq_one_letter_code
_entity_poly.pdbx_strand_id
1 'polypeptide(L)'
;MEGYGILKDFLKVKRPRPSEWKDATPLKRTPTESIADTVFKGVTVYIVPAGIGKARCEIFHRQITQNGGQSMSIFSLNCTHVVVDDSVNGERALRLLKVERLPPGVQLVKCTWLSACINEKRLLGSEDYSLLPPESLPIALAVESHEPVVAAVSEEAAQDLLVPTQVDLRETEEHDEEDGVSQKDLEALISGIHPSDSNQELSLAENPVLSGKWVCSQPSTSKGENHNKHITDKLEPLAKAYMHTGDKWRALGYTKAINALKSYHKPITSYEEACKIPGIGKRMAEKILEIMESGHLRKLDYLGEEVPVLELFTNIWGAGAKTSQMWYQQGFRTLEDISTKAVLNNTLRIGLKHYDDLLERMPRSEAAAIERKVCFLIDDLVSHEENGEQKKYMGICLLPGPSQHHRRLDIIVVPYAEFACALLYFTGSAHFNRSMRALAKTKHMSLSEHSMNCDVVRQHGVKLVAGRPLHTPTEKDVFKHLGIPYREPCERDW
;
A
#
# COMPACT_ATOMS: atom_id res chain seq x y z
N MET A 1 -33.24 17.32 -28.89
CA MET A 1 -32.81 15.96 -29.26
C MET A 1 -32.55 15.22 -27.97
N GLU A 2 -33.41 14.24 -27.71
CA GLU A 2 -33.59 13.56 -26.43
C GLU A 2 -32.34 12.77 -26.03
N GLY A 3 -31.92 12.94 -24.77
CA GLY A 3 -30.84 12.19 -24.17
C GLY A 3 -31.32 10.77 -23.85
N TYR A 4 -30.90 9.80 -24.65
CA TYR A 4 -31.07 8.38 -24.34
C TYR A 4 -30.11 8.01 -23.20
N GLY A 5 -30.58 8.20 -21.96
CA GLY A 5 -29.99 7.55 -20.79
C GLY A 5 -30.25 6.05 -20.85
N ILE A 6 -29.20 5.25 -20.72
CA ILE A 6 -29.32 3.80 -20.62
C ILE A 6 -29.90 3.48 -19.23
N LEU A 7 -31.20 3.20 -19.15
CA LEU A 7 -31.80 2.51 -18.01
C LEU A 7 -31.39 1.04 -18.11
N LYS A 8 -30.47 0.60 -17.24
CA LYS A 8 -30.41 -0.80 -16.83
C LYS A 8 -31.15 -0.92 -15.50
N ASP A 9 -32.32 -1.56 -15.55
CA ASP A 9 -33.09 -1.97 -14.38
C ASP A 9 -32.28 -2.98 -13.56
N PHE A 10 -31.78 -2.55 -12.40
CA PHE A 10 -31.23 -3.44 -11.39
C PHE A 10 -32.31 -3.76 -10.35
N LEU A 11 -32.69 -5.04 -10.24
CA LEU A 11 -33.60 -5.53 -9.20
C LEU A 11 -33.02 -5.22 -7.81
N LYS A 12 -33.70 -4.33 -7.08
CA LYS A 12 -33.36 -3.95 -5.69
C LYS A 12 -33.55 -5.14 -4.75
N VAL A 13 -32.45 -5.72 -4.27
CA VAL A 13 -32.48 -6.63 -3.11
C VAL A 13 -32.46 -5.78 -1.83
N LYS A 14 -33.58 -5.72 -1.10
CA LYS A 14 -33.64 -5.11 0.24
C LYS A 14 -32.94 -6.01 1.25
N ARG A 15 -31.93 -5.49 1.95
CA ARG A 15 -31.42 -6.05 3.21
C ARG A 15 -31.76 -5.11 4.38
N PRO A 16 -31.99 -5.63 5.59
CA PRO A 16 -32.57 -4.87 6.69
C PRO A 16 -31.54 -3.93 7.34
N ARG A 17 -32.01 -2.75 7.79
CA ARG A 17 -31.22 -1.75 8.53
C ARG A 17 -30.99 -2.22 9.98
N PRO A 18 -29.76 -2.14 10.51
CA PRO A 18 -29.53 -2.20 11.95
C PRO A 18 -29.93 -0.87 12.61
N SER A 19 -30.53 -1.00 13.80
CA SER A 19 -31.13 0.02 14.64
C SER A 19 -30.14 1.05 15.21
N GLU A 20 -30.59 2.31 15.22
CA GLU A 20 -30.02 3.46 15.94
C GLU A 20 -29.93 3.21 17.45
N TRP A 21 -28.73 3.33 18.03
CA TRP A 21 -28.56 3.48 19.47
C TRP A 21 -27.67 4.71 19.78
N LYS A 22 -28.07 5.36 20.87
CA LYS A 22 -27.95 6.77 21.21
C LYS A 22 -26.65 7.13 21.92
N ASP A 23 -26.37 8.43 21.90
CA ASP A 23 -25.37 9.20 22.66
C ASP A 23 -25.05 8.67 24.06
N ALA A 24 -23.75 8.55 24.35
CA ALA A 24 -23.21 8.64 25.70
C ALA A 24 -22.04 9.64 25.71
N THR A 25 -22.12 10.62 26.61
CA THR A 25 -21.20 11.76 26.74
C THR A 25 -19.85 11.36 27.36
N PRO A 26 -18.73 12.03 27.04
CA PRO A 26 -17.43 11.67 27.60
C PRO A 26 -17.25 12.22 29.03
N LEU A 27 -16.88 11.36 29.96
CA LEU A 27 -16.41 11.73 31.30
C LEU A 27 -14.98 12.29 31.23
N LYS A 28 -14.79 13.49 31.78
CA LYS A 28 -13.51 14.20 31.92
C LYS A 28 -12.50 13.40 32.74
N ARG A 29 -11.21 13.46 32.37
CA ARG A 29 -10.09 13.12 33.26
C ARG A 29 -9.05 14.24 33.31
N THR A 30 -8.71 14.62 34.54
CA THR A 30 -7.62 15.51 34.96
C THR A 30 -6.27 14.75 35.03
N PRO A 31 -5.12 15.47 35.01
CA PRO A 31 -3.79 14.91 34.73
C PRO A 31 -3.02 14.45 35.98
N THR A 32 -1.81 13.91 35.75
CA THR A 32 -0.74 13.35 36.65
C THR A 32 -0.80 11.83 36.86
N GLU A 33 0.28 11.03 36.88
CA GLU A 33 1.72 11.26 37.04
C GLU A 33 2.51 10.00 36.56
N SER A 34 3.82 10.12 36.35
CA SER A 34 4.71 9.07 35.83
C SER A 34 5.13 8.03 36.89
N ILE A 35 4.93 6.73 36.60
CA ILE A 35 5.60 5.61 37.26
C ILE A 35 6.03 4.61 36.17
N ALA A 36 7.17 3.94 36.32
CA ALA A 36 7.62 2.90 35.39
C ALA A 36 6.56 1.79 35.29
N ASP A 37 5.81 1.78 34.19
CA ASP A 37 4.58 1.00 34.07
C ASP A 37 4.91 -0.49 33.90
N THR A 38 4.63 -1.29 34.94
CA THR A 38 4.63 -2.75 34.90
C THR A 38 3.36 -3.27 34.21
N VAL A 39 3.09 -2.80 32.98
CA VAL A 39 1.83 -2.99 32.25
C VAL A 39 1.48 -4.46 32.07
N PHE A 40 2.47 -5.30 31.76
CA PHE A 40 2.28 -6.71 31.45
C PHE A 40 2.72 -7.64 32.59
N LYS A 41 2.76 -7.15 33.83
CA LYS A 41 3.16 -7.98 34.98
C LYS A 41 2.25 -9.20 35.12
N GLY A 42 2.83 -10.40 35.02
CA GLY A 42 2.09 -11.67 35.08
C GLY A 42 1.48 -12.11 33.75
N VAL A 43 1.71 -11.37 32.67
CA VAL A 43 1.26 -11.72 31.32
C VAL A 43 2.38 -12.43 30.56
N THR A 44 2.09 -13.65 30.13
CA THR A 44 2.96 -14.43 29.24
C THR A 44 2.33 -14.48 27.86
N VAL A 45 3.03 -13.96 26.85
CA VAL A 45 2.53 -13.79 25.49
C VAL A 45 3.30 -14.68 24.52
N TYR A 46 2.56 -15.44 23.72
CA TYR A 46 3.09 -16.07 22.51
C TYR A 46 2.59 -15.30 21.28
N ILE A 47 3.50 -14.89 20.39
CA ILE A 47 3.16 -14.16 19.16
C ILE A 47 3.21 -15.15 18.01
N VAL A 48 2.11 -15.27 17.26
CA VAL A 48 2.07 -16.06 16.03
C VAL A 48 2.72 -15.24 14.90
N PRO A 49 3.84 -15.69 14.29
CA PRO A 49 4.56 -14.89 13.30
C PRO A 49 3.82 -14.70 11.96
N ALA A 50 2.76 -15.48 11.71
CA ALA A 50 1.98 -15.36 10.48
C ALA A 50 1.24 -14.01 10.45
N GLY A 51 1.44 -13.23 9.40
CA GLY A 51 0.88 -11.87 9.24
C GLY A 51 1.72 -10.78 9.93
N ILE A 52 2.43 -11.11 11.02
CA ILE A 52 3.27 -10.14 11.74
C ILE A 52 4.72 -10.22 11.22
N GLY A 53 5.14 -9.24 10.41
CA GLY A 53 6.50 -9.20 9.86
C GLY A 53 7.60 -9.33 10.93
N LYS A 54 8.75 -9.95 10.57
CA LYS A 54 9.83 -10.30 11.50
C LYS A 54 10.32 -9.13 12.37
N ALA A 55 10.54 -7.96 11.78
CA ALA A 55 10.95 -6.77 12.52
C ALA A 55 9.89 -6.31 13.54
N ARG A 56 8.60 -6.45 13.20
CA ARG A 56 7.49 -6.09 14.09
C ARG A 56 7.35 -7.09 15.25
N CYS A 57 7.56 -8.38 14.99
CA CYS A 57 7.66 -9.40 16.05
C CYS A 57 8.79 -9.07 17.03
N GLU A 58 9.99 -8.75 16.53
CA GLU A 58 11.14 -8.38 17.37
C GLU A 58 10.85 -7.15 18.24
N ILE A 59 10.17 -6.13 17.68
CA ILE A 59 9.72 -4.96 18.43
C ILE A 59 8.75 -5.34 19.53
N PHE A 60 7.74 -6.17 19.24
CA PHE A 60 6.76 -6.60 20.24
C PHE A 60 7.38 -7.45 21.35
N HIS A 61 8.27 -8.39 21.03
CA HIS A 61 9.01 -9.16 22.04
C HIS A 61 9.78 -8.24 22.99
N ARG A 62 10.47 -7.23 22.45
CA ARG A 62 11.21 -6.24 23.23
C ARG A 62 10.28 -5.40 24.10
N GLN A 63 9.16 -4.92 23.55
CA GLN A 63 8.21 -4.07 24.28
C GLN A 63 7.47 -4.82 25.39
N ILE A 64 7.07 -6.08 25.17
CA ILE A 64 6.46 -6.92 26.20
C ILE A 64 7.43 -7.07 27.38
N THR A 65 8.68 -7.39 27.10
CA THR A 65 9.72 -7.60 28.12
C THR A 65 10.02 -6.31 28.88
N GLN A 66 10.14 -5.17 28.17
CA GLN A 66 10.38 -3.86 28.77
C GLN A 66 9.25 -3.38 29.68
N ASN A 67 8.02 -3.83 29.43
CA ASN A 67 6.83 -3.48 30.22
C ASN A 67 6.45 -4.58 31.24
N GLY A 68 7.40 -5.48 31.58
CA GLY A 68 7.28 -6.44 32.68
C GLY A 68 6.54 -7.75 32.36
N GLY A 69 6.26 -8.03 31.09
CA GLY A 69 5.69 -9.30 30.63
C GLY A 69 6.74 -10.30 30.15
N GLN A 70 6.33 -11.53 29.90
CA GLN A 70 7.17 -12.58 29.34
C GLN A 70 6.75 -12.89 27.91
N SER A 71 7.72 -13.03 27.01
CA SER A 71 7.44 -13.39 25.62
C SER A 71 8.07 -14.72 25.25
N MET A 72 7.28 -15.60 24.66
CA MET A 72 7.69 -16.98 24.35
C MET A 72 8.04 -17.11 22.87
N SER A 73 9.12 -17.83 22.58
CA SER A 73 9.53 -18.20 21.21
C SER A 73 8.83 -19.45 20.68
N ILE A 74 8.27 -20.27 21.58
CA ILE A 74 7.55 -21.50 21.28
C ILE A 74 6.23 -21.48 22.06
N PHE A 75 5.13 -21.86 21.40
CA PHE A 75 3.83 -21.97 22.05
C PHE A 75 3.87 -23.03 23.15
N SER A 76 3.35 -22.69 24.34
CA SER A 76 3.28 -23.61 25.47
C SER A 76 2.01 -23.38 26.29
N LEU A 77 1.65 -24.37 27.12
CA LEU A 77 0.49 -24.32 28.01
C LEU A 77 0.58 -23.23 29.11
N ASN A 78 1.76 -22.62 29.29
CA ASN A 78 1.99 -21.56 30.29
C ASN A 78 1.77 -20.15 29.73
N CYS A 79 1.31 -20.03 28.48
CA CYS A 79 0.94 -18.73 27.92
C CYS A 79 -0.40 -18.24 28.49
N THR A 80 -0.52 -16.94 28.70
CA THR A 80 -1.79 -16.29 29.09
C THR A 80 -2.52 -15.72 27.88
N HIS A 81 -1.75 -15.25 26.89
CA HIS A 81 -2.28 -14.63 25.68
C HIS A 81 -1.56 -15.18 24.45
N VAL A 82 -2.32 -15.49 23.42
CA VAL A 82 -1.81 -15.71 22.07
C VAL A 82 -2.17 -14.48 21.24
N VAL A 83 -1.15 -13.82 20.73
CA VAL A 83 -1.30 -12.62 19.89
C VAL A 83 -1.13 -13.03 18.43
N VAL A 84 -2.12 -12.69 17.61
CA VAL A 84 -2.10 -12.91 16.15
C VAL A 84 -2.24 -11.60 15.41
N ASP A 85 -1.86 -11.57 14.13
CA ASP A 85 -2.12 -10.42 13.29
C ASP A 85 -3.64 -10.13 13.18
N ASP A 86 -4.00 -8.87 12.95
CA ASP A 86 -5.39 -8.43 12.86
C ASP A 86 -6.15 -9.06 11.68
N SER A 87 -5.43 -9.48 10.62
CA SER A 87 -5.93 -10.23 9.48
C SER A 87 -6.19 -11.72 9.77
N VAL A 88 -5.65 -12.26 10.87
CA VAL A 88 -5.77 -13.69 11.22
C VAL A 88 -7.05 -13.91 12.05
N ASN A 89 -7.94 -14.76 11.54
CA ASN A 89 -9.14 -15.18 12.26
C ASN A 89 -8.86 -16.32 13.28
N GLY A 90 -9.83 -16.58 14.17
CA GLY A 90 -9.68 -17.58 15.24
C GLY A 90 -9.37 -19.00 14.74
N GLU A 91 -10.06 -19.45 13.69
CA GLU A 91 -9.84 -20.78 13.09
C GLU A 91 -8.44 -20.94 12.49
N ARG A 92 -7.96 -19.92 11.75
CA ARG A 92 -6.61 -19.90 11.17
C ARG A 92 -5.55 -19.87 12.27
N ALA A 93 -5.78 -19.13 13.36
CA ALA A 93 -4.88 -19.11 14.51
C ALA A 93 -4.72 -20.51 15.14
N LEU A 94 -5.83 -21.23 15.38
CA LEU A 94 -5.81 -22.60 15.92
C LEU A 94 -5.01 -23.57 15.02
N ARG A 95 -5.20 -23.48 13.69
CA ARG A 95 -4.43 -24.27 12.70
C ARG A 95 -2.94 -23.97 12.76
N LEU A 96 -2.56 -22.70 12.88
CA LEU A 96 -1.15 -22.27 12.97
C LEU A 96 -0.49 -22.73 14.27
N LEU A 97 -1.25 -22.77 15.36
CA LEU A 97 -0.83 -23.31 16.65
C LEU A 97 -0.82 -24.85 16.70
N LYS A 98 -1.41 -25.51 15.69
CA LYS A 98 -1.60 -26.97 15.63
C LYS A 98 -2.39 -27.52 16.82
N VAL A 99 -3.42 -26.79 17.25
CA VAL A 99 -4.32 -27.21 18.33
C VAL A 99 -5.78 -27.12 17.87
N GLU A 100 -6.63 -28.04 18.33
CA GLU A 100 -8.06 -28.00 18.03
C GLU A 100 -8.81 -26.97 18.87
N ARG A 101 -8.34 -26.75 20.11
CA ARG A 101 -8.86 -25.75 21.04
C ARG A 101 -7.72 -25.16 21.85
N LEU A 102 -7.88 -23.91 22.28
CA LEU A 102 -6.92 -23.28 23.19
C LEU A 102 -7.05 -23.85 24.61
N PRO A 103 -5.96 -23.92 25.38
CA PRO A 103 -6.03 -24.33 26.77
C PRO A 103 -6.95 -23.42 27.60
N PRO A 104 -7.63 -23.94 28.64
CA PRO A 104 -8.50 -23.14 29.49
C PRO A 104 -7.75 -21.95 30.10
N GLY A 105 -8.27 -20.73 29.90
CA GLY A 105 -7.67 -19.49 30.42
C GLY A 105 -6.68 -18.78 29.49
N VAL A 106 -6.38 -19.34 28.31
CA VAL A 106 -5.56 -18.67 27.29
C VAL A 106 -6.45 -17.78 26.41
N GLN A 107 -6.11 -16.51 26.32
CA GLN A 107 -6.86 -15.55 25.51
C GLN A 107 -6.23 -15.40 24.11
N LEU A 108 -7.02 -15.65 23.06
CA LEU A 108 -6.62 -15.35 21.69
C LEU A 108 -7.03 -13.95 21.33
N VAL A 109 -6.05 -13.09 21.05
CA VAL A 109 -6.25 -11.66 20.83
C VAL A 109 -5.50 -11.16 19.59
N LYS A 110 -6.03 -10.10 18.99
CA LYS A 110 -5.38 -9.39 17.88
C LYS A 110 -4.16 -8.59 18.34
N CYS A 111 -3.21 -8.30 17.44
CA CYS A 111 -2.00 -7.55 17.76
C CYS A 111 -2.28 -6.06 18.05
N THR A 112 -3.43 -5.55 17.60
CA THR A 112 -3.96 -4.25 18.03
C THR A 112 -4.20 -4.16 19.54
N TRP A 113 -4.55 -5.26 20.23
CA TRP A 113 -4.66 -5.27 21.69
C TRP A 113 -3.32 -4.97 22.34
N LEU A 114 -2.25 -5.64 21.90
CA LEU A 114 -0.91 -5.43 22.43
C LEU A 114 -0.44 -3.99 22.17
N SER A 115 -0.69 -3.48 20.97
CA SER A 115 -0.39 -2.10 20.59
C SER A 115 -1.15 -1.09 21.46
N ALA A 116 -2.43 -1.35 21.75
CA ALA A 116 -3.27 -0.49 22.59
C ALA A 116 -2.83 -0.51 24.06
N CYS A 117 -2.50 -1.68 24.61
CA CYS A 117 -1.98 -1.80 25.99
C CYS A 117 -0.67 -1.02 26.19
N ILE A 118 0.22 -1.08 25.19
CA ILE A 118 1.50 -0.35 25.21
C ILE A 118 1.25 1.17 25.11
N ASN A 119 0.36 1.60 24.23
CA ASN A 119 0.06 3.02 24.02
C ASN A 119 -0.64 3.65 25.23
N GLU A 120 -1.60 2.95 25.83
CA GLU A 120 -2.34 3.42 27.00
C GLU A 120 -1.60 3.19 28.32
N LYS A 121 -0.44 2.51 28.27
CA LYS A 121 0.38 2.17 29.44
C LYS A 121 -0.42 1.43 30.53
N ARG A 122 -1.40 0.62 30.14
CA ARG A 122 -2.24 -0.18 31.04
C ARG A 122 -2.69 -1.46 30.35
N LEU A 123 -2.94 -2.51 31.14
CA LEU A 123 -3.51 -3.74 30.62
C LEU A 123 -4.99 -3.53 30.32
N LEU A 124 -5.37 -3.65 29.05
CA LEU A 124 -6.75 -3.52 28.59
C LEU A 124 -7.45 -4.87 28.65
N GLY A 125 -8.77 -4.85 28.88
CA GLY A 125 -9.61 -6.03 28.76
C GLY A 125 -9.51 -6.61 27.34
N SER A 126 -9.46 -7.94 27.25
CA SER A 126 -9.29 -8.64 25.97
C SER A 126 -10.59 -8.77 25.15
N GLU A 127 -11.76 -8.40 25.71
CA GLU A 127 -13.07 -8.76 25.16
C GLU A 127 -13.32 -8.17 23.76
N ASP A 128 -12.97 -6.90 23.55
CA ASP A 128 -13.12 -6.22 22.25
C ASP A 128 -12.10 -6.68 21.19
N TYR A 129 -11.09 -7.45 21.61
CA TYR A 129 -9.97 -7.88 20.78
C TYR A 129 -9.89 -9.40 20.64
N SER A 130 -10.78 -10.13 21.33
CA SER A 130 -10.74 -11.57 21.37
C SER A 130 -11.35 -12.17 20.11
N LEU A 131 -10.67 -13.18 19.56
CA LEU A 131 -11.13 -13.88 18.36
C LEU A 131 -11.98 -15.12 18.66
N LEU A 132 -12.10 -15.49 19.94
CA LEU A 132 -12.94 -16.59 20.41
C LEU A 132 -13.68 -16.12 21.67
N PRO A 133 -15.02 -16.23 21.72
CA PRO A 133 -15.75 -15.88 22.93
C PRO A 133 -15.31 -16.80 24.09
N PRO A 134 -15.21 -16.29 25.34
CA PRO A 134 -14.94 -17.14 26.49
C PRO A 134 -16.08 -18.16 26.64
N GLU A 135 -15.76 -19.46 26.54
CA GLU A 135 -16.74 -20.55 26.69
C GLU A 135 -17.45 -20.42 28.05
N SER A 136 -18.77 -20.24 28.02
CA SER A 136 -19.64 -20.41 29.18
C SER A 136 -19.64 -21.86 29.65
N LEU A 137 -19.47 -22.06 30.95
CA LEU A 137 -19.50 -23.36 31.66
C LEU A 137 -20.64 -24.29 31.18
N PRO A 138 -20.42 -25.62 31.13
CA PRO A 138 -21.49 -26.56 30.79
C PRO A 138 -22.45 -26.75 31.97
N ILE A 139 -23.74 -26.50 31.74
CA ILE A 139 -24.83 -26.93 32.62
C ILE A 139 -25.13 -28.41 32.32
N ALA A 140 -25.21 -29.19 33.38
CA ALA A 140 -25.47 -30.61 33.39
C ALA A 140 -26.95 -30.97 33.11
N LEU A 141 -27.13 -32.17 32.53
CA LEU A 141 -28.24 -33.12 32.68
C LEU A 141 -29.64 -32.74 32.16
N ALA A 142 -30.07 -33.44 31.10
CA ALA A 142 -31.37 -34.10 31.07
C ALA A 142 -31.25 -35.42 30.28
N VAL A 143 -31.52 -36.52 30.97
CA VAL A 143 -31.65 -37.89 30.49
C VAL A 143 -33.08 -38.10 29.98
N GLU A 144 -33.23 -38.84 28.88
CA GLU A 144 -34.32 -39.78 28.52
C GLU A 144 -34.38 -39.89 26.98
N SER A 145 -34.60 -41.00 26.29
CA SER A 145 -34.44 -42.46 26.50
C SER A 145 -34.78 -43.11 25.14
N HIS A 146 -34.30 -44.34 24.89
CA HIS A 146 -34.68 -45.31 23.83
C HIS A 146 -33.93 -45.33 22.47
N GLU A 147 -32.75 -45.98 22.47
CA GLU A 147 -32.42 -47.36 21.95
C GLU A 147 -32.93 -47.87 20.55
N PRO A 148 -32.36 -48.96 19.96
CA PRO A 148 -31.23 -48.91 19.00
C PRO A 148 -31.47 -49.73 17.71
N VAL A 149 -30.62 -49.60 16.67
CA VAL A 149 -30.37 -50.70 15.71
C VAL A 149 -28.90 -50.73 15.25
N VAL A 150 -28.33 -51.92 15.40
CA VAL A 150 -26.96 -52.40 15.13
C VAL A 150 -26.77 -52.91 13.70
N ALA A 151 -25.56 -52.72 13.14
CA ALA A 151 -24.76 -53.68 12.31
C ALA A 151 -23.61 -52.89 11.63
N ALA A 152 -22.32 -53.08 11.89
CA ALA A 152 -21.42 -54.25 11.84
C ALA A 152 -20.45 -54.17 10.63
N VAL A 153 -19.20 -53.77 10.95
CA VAL A 153 -17.86 -54.28 10.55
C VAL A 153 -17.56 -54.65 9.08
N SER A 154 -16.49 -54.06 8.53
CA SER A 154 -15.36 -54.78 7.91
C SER A 154 -14.15 -53.86 7.63
N GLU A 155 -12.99 -54.21 8.19
CA GLU A 155 -11.63 -53.76 7.82
C GLU A 155 -11.15 -54.49 6.55
N GLU A 156 -10.32 -53.85 5.71
CA GLU A 156 -8.97 -54.31 5.34
C GLU A 156 -8.26 -53.37 4.35
N ALA A 157 -6.93 -53.48 4.31
CA ALA A 157 -5.95 -52.49 3.89
C ALA A 157 -5.36 -52.67 2.47
N ALA A 158 -4.82 -51.59 1.89
CA ALA A 158 -3.65 -51.52 0.98
C ALA A 158 -3.42 -50.03 0.59
N GLN A 159 -2.35 -49.38 1.04
CA GLN A 159 -1.05 -49.20 0.36
C GLN A 159 -1.02 -48.24 -0.85
N ASP A 160 -0.06 -47.32 -0.76
CA ASP A 160 0.56 -46.45 -1.77
C ASP A 160 -0.03 -45.08 -2.17
N LEU A 161 0.79 -44.07 -1.80
CA LEU A 161 1.22 -42.90 -2.56
C LEU A 161 0.22 -41.75 -2.88
N LEU A 162 0.78 -40.55 -2.71
CA LEU A 162 0.42 -39.24 -3.26
C LEU A 162 -0.44 -38.30 -2.40
N VAL A 163 0.22 -37.20 -2.06
CA VAL A 163 -0.30 -35.88 -1.70
C VAL A 163 -1.45 -35.47 -2.64
N PRO A 164 -2.51 -34.82 -2.10
CA PRO A 164 -2.92 -33.55 -2.68
C PRO A 164 -3.21 -32.49 -1.61
N THR A 165 -2.37 -31.46 -1.63
CA THR A 165 -2.74 -30.06 -1.82
C THR A 165 -4.25 -29.76 -1.91
N GLN A 166 -4.77 -29.03 -0.93
CA GLN A 166 -5.84 -28.05 -1.13
C GLN A 166 -5.41 -26.75 -0.44
N VAL A 167 -4.76 -25.90 -1.23
CA VAL A 167 -4.49 -24.49 -0.90
C VAL A 167 -5.72 -23.73 -1.37
N ASP A 168 -6.54 -23.32 -0.41
CA ASP A 168 -7.68 -22.45 -0.65
C ASP A 168 -7.16 -21.04 -0.99
N LEU A 169 -7.48 -20.62 -2.21
CA LEU A 169 -7.20 -19.33 -2.80
C LEU A 169 -8.15 -18.30 -2.20
N ARG A 170 -7.65 -17.38 -1.39
CA ARG A 170 -8.27 -16.08 -1.08
C ARG A 170 -7.29 -15.20 -0.30
N GLU A 171 -6.82 -14.15 -0.95
CA GLU A 171 -6.29 -12.89 -0.39
C GLU A 171 -6.09 -11.99 -1.63
N THR A 172 -7.15 -11.38 -2.18
CA THR A 172 -7.55 -9.96 -1.97
C THR A 172 -6.36 -9.03 -1.76
N GLU A 173 -6.11 -8.22 -2.77
CA GLU A 173 -5.14 -7.12 -2.76
C GLU A 173 -5.52 -6.14 -1.64
N GLU A 174 -4.67 -6.06 -0.61
CA GLU A 174 -4.73 -4.97 0.37
C GLU A 174 -4.32 -3.68 -0.34
N HIS A 175 -5.33 -2.88 -0.68
CA HIS A 175 -5.18 -1.49 -1.08
C HIS A 175 -4.91 -0.65 0.18
N ASP A 176 -3.74 -0.83 0.79
CA ASP A 176 -3.29 0.04 1.88
C ASP A 176 -2.79 1.36 1.28
N GLU A 177 -3.65 2.38 1.34
CA GLU A 177 -3.22 3.77 1.48
C GLU A 177 -2.53 3.96 2.84
N GLU A 178 -1.38 3.31 3.07
CA GLU A 178 -0.43 3.77 4.09
C GLU A 178 0.31 4.98 3.54
N ASP A 179 -0.40 6.11 3.54
CA ASP A 179 0.09 7.44 3.18
C ASP A 179 0.92 8.04 4.34
N GLY A 180 1.83 7.23 4.88
CA GLY A 180 2.86 7.64 5.82
C GLY A 180 3.97 8.38 5.09
N VAL A 181 3.77 9.68 4.85
CA VAL A 181 4.84 10.55 4.31
C VAL A 181 5.91 10.68 5.41
N SER A 182 7.07 10.05 5.21
CA SER A 182 8.19 10.18 6.14
C SER A 182 8.66 11.64 6.22
N GLN A 183 9.34 12.04 7.29
CA GLN A 183 9.87 13.41 7.41
C GLN A 183 10.79 13.79 6.23
N LYS A 184 11.51 12.81 5.67
CA LYS A 184 12.34 12.97 4.45
C LYS A 184 11.51 13.13 3.18
N ASP A 185 10.36 12.47 3.09
CA ASP A 185 9.44 12.63 1.97
C ASP A 185 8.79 14.01 2.02
N LEU A 186 8.38 14.45 3.20
CA LEU A 186 7.84 15.79 3.43
C LEU A 186 8.81 16.86 2.91
N GLU A 187 10.10 16.67 3.12
CA GLU A 187 11.08 17.68 2.76
C GLU A 187 11.42 17.80 1.24
N ALA A 188 11.32 16.81 0.33
CA ALA A 188 11.32 17.21 -1.12
C ALA A 188 10.01 17.66 -1.62
N LEU A 189 8.93 17.13 -1.06
CA LEU A 189 7.64 17.65 -1.43
C LEU A 189 7.64 19.15 -1.15
N ILE A 190 8.34 19.56 -0.08
CA ILE A 190 8.70 20.91 0.29
C ILE A 190 9.80 21.56 -0.55
N SER A 191 10.94 21.00 -0.96
CA SER A 191 11.98 21.79 -1.70
C SER A 191 11.93 21.66 -3.22
N GLY A 192 11.12 20.73 -3.75
CA GLY A 192 11.45 20.05 -4.99
C GLY A 192 12.63 19.08 -4.86
N ILE A 193 13.21 18.93 -3.65
CA ILE A 193 14.44 18.17 -3.38
C ILE A 193 14.49 17.57 -1.94
N HIS A 194 14.80 16.28 -1.77
CA HIS A 194 14.51 15.48 -0.54
C HIS A 194 15.76 15.39 0.38
N PRO A 195 15.76 15.81 1.64
CA PRO A 195 16.91 15.77 2.54
C PRO A 195 17.09 14.44 3.30
N SER A 196 18.29 14.37 3.89
CA SER A 196 18.93 13.24 4.56
C SER A 196 18.85 13.35 6.09
N ASP A 197 18.99 12.21 6.80
CA ASP A 197 19.17 12.19 8.25
C ASP A 197 20.47 12.88 8.66
N SER A 198 20.38 13.97 9.44
CA SER A 198 21.33 14.26 10.51
C SER A 198 20.81 15.40 11.40
N ASN A 199 20.66 15.12 12.69
CA ASN A 199 20.35 16.10 13.75
C ASN A 199 21.36 17.26 13.77
N GLN A 200 20.87 18.50 13.66
CA GLN A 200 21.52 19.63 14.32
C GLN A 200 20.50 20.75 14.59
N GLU A 201 20.38 21.14 15.86
CA GLU A 201 19.56 22.26 16.34
C GLU A 201 20.05 23.59 15.76
N LEU A 202 19.16 24.39 15.19
CA LEU A 202 19.42 25.81 14.94
C LEU A 202 18.16 26.68 15.16
N SER A 203 18.47 27.89 15.61
CA SER A 203 17.67 28.86 16.36
C SER A 203 16.46 29.49 15.66
N LEU A 204 15.50 29.90 16.50
CA LEU A 204 14.33 30.71 16.18
C LEU A 204 14.73 32.08 15.62
N ALA A 205 14.32 32.36 14.38
CA ALA A 205 14.16 33.71 13.85
C ALA A 205 12.93 33.74 12.92
N GLU A 206 12.17 34.83 13.03
CA GLU A 206 10.83 35.06 12.50
C GLU A 206 10.77 35.00 10.95
N ASN A 207 9.76 34.31 10.39
CA ASN A 207 9.55 34.16 8.95
C ASN A 207 8.38 35.00 8.44
N PRO A 208 8.57 35.88 7.43
CA PRO A 208 7.51 36.34 6.55
C PRO A 208 7.41 35.47 5.27
N VAL A 209 6.18 35.04 4.96
CA VAL A 209 5.63 34.59 3.66
C VAL A 209 6.24 33.33 2.99
N LEU A 210 5.56 32.21 3.19
CA LEU A 210 5.74 30.91 2.54
C LEU A 210 5.15 30.89 1.11
N SER A 211 5.94 31.18 0.07
CA SER A 211 5.55 30.99 -1.33
C SER A 211 6.74 30.51 -2.16
N GLY A 212 6.80 29.22 -2.50
CA GLY A 212 7.74 28.71 -3.51
C GLY A 212 8.47 27.41 -3.19
N LYS A 213 8.31 26.84 -1.99
CA LYS A 213 9.02 25.59 -1.63
C LYS A 213 8.45 24.39 -2.43
N TRP A 214 7.13 24.14 -2.37
CA TRP A 214 6.56 22.85 -2.75
C TRP A 214 6.57 22.55 -4.25
N VAL A 215 6.80 21.28 -4.65
CA VAL A 215 6.69 20.82 -6.06
C VAL A 215 5.36 21.24 -6.67
N CYS A 216 4.26 21.02 -5.94
CA CYS A 216 2.93 21.38 -6.42
C CYS A 216 2.68 22.90 -6.54
N SER A 217 3.59 23.73 -6.03
CA SER A 217 3.54 25.18 -6.17
C SER A 217 4.32 25.71 -7.37
N GLN A 218 5.06 24.86 -8.10
CA GLN A 218 5.89 25.24 -9.27
C GLN A 218 5.42 24.54 -10.56
N PRO A 219 5.57 25.17 -11.75
CA PRO A 219 5.20 24.55 -13.00
C PRO A 219 6.29 23.59 -13.50
N SER A 220 5.93 22.43 -14.05
CA SER A 220 6.91 21.48 -14.58
C SER A 220 7.73 22.04 -15.75
N THR A 221 7.22 23.06 -16.45
CA THR A 221 7.95 23.79 -17.50
C THR A 221 9.14 24.59 -16.97
N SER A 222 9.26 24.80 -15.65
CA SER A 222 10.48 25.33 -15.05
C SER A 222 11.60 24.28 -14.95
N LYS A 223 11.38 23.03 -15.36
CA LYS A 223 12.45 22.05 -15.53
C LYS A 223 13.41 22.56 -16.61
N GLY A 224 14.60 22.99 -16.16
CA GLY A 224 15.69 23.32 -17.06
C GLY A 224 16.16 22.11 -17.86
N GLU A 225 17.02 22.36 -18.86
CA GLU A 225 17.68 21.30 -19.60
C GLU A 225 18.46 20.36 -18.65
N ASN A 226 18.41 19.05 -18.89
CA ASN A 226 19.15 18.09 -18.08
C ASN A 226 20.64 18.12 -18.42
N HIS A 227 21.39 18.97 -17.71
CA HIS A 227 22.85 19.09 -17.85
C HIS A 227 23.61 17.83 -17.41
N ASN A 228 22.97 16.92 -16.68
CA ASN A 228 23.58 15.73 -16.07
C ASN A 228 23.16 14.43 -16.77
N LYS A 229 22.75 14.51 -18.04
CA LYS A 229 22.25 13.37 -18.82
C LYS A 229 23.18 12.17 -18.83
N HIS A 230 24.49 12.42 -18.99
CA HIS A 230 25.53 11.39 -18.97
C HIS A 230 25.58 10.58 -17.66
N ILE A 231 25.14 11.16 -16.54
CA ILE A 231 25.01 10.47 -15.24
C ILE A 231 23.65 9.78 -15.15
N THR A 232 22.57 10.49 -15.48
CA THR A 232 21.20 9.96 -15.33
C THR A 232 20.97 8.73 -16.19
N ASP A 233 21.48 8.72 -17.42
CA ASP A 233 21.35 7.60 -18.37
C ASP A 233 22.01 6.32 -17.84
N LYS A 234 23.01 6.43 -16.95
CA LYS A 234 23.68 5.28 -16.31
C LYS A 234 22.97 4.84 -15.02
N LEU A 235 22.30 5.75 -14.32
CA LEU A 235 21.57 5.43 -13.09
C LEU A 235 20.17 4.85 -13.38
N GLU A 236 19.52 5.25 -14.48
CA GLU A 236 18.18 4.79 -14.86
C GLU A 236 18.05 3.26 -14.98
N PRO A 237 18.97 2.54 -15.64
CA PRO A 237 18.91 1.08 -15.70
C PRO A 237 18.97 0.41 -14.33
N LEU A 238 19.75 0.96 -13.37
CA LEU A 238 19.75 0.44 -12.00
C LEU A 238 18.42 0.65 -11.30
N ALA A 239 17.80 1.84 -11.46
CA ALA A 239 16.50 2.12 -10.88
C ALA A 239 15.44 1.11 -11.36
N LYS A 240 15.43 0.82 -12.67
CA LYS A 240 14.56 -0.19 -13.28
C LYS A 240 14.86 -1.59 -12.73
N ALA A 241 16.13 -2.00 -12.72
CA ALA A 241 16.54 -3.30 -12.20
C ALA A 241 16.08 -3.53 -10.74
N TYR A 242 16.26 -2.53 -9.87
CA TYR A 242 15.78 -2.62 -8.48
C TYR A 242 14.26 -2.69 -8.38
N MET A 243 13.53 -2.01 -9.27
CA MET A 243 12.08 -2.07 -9.32
C MET A 243 11.58 -3.47 -9.67
N HIS A 244 12.15 -4.09 -10.71
CA HIS A 244 11.78 -5.44 -11.16
C HIS A 244 12.19 -6.53 -10.15
N THR A 245 13.30 -6.32 -9.44
CA THR A 245 13.74 -7.19 -8.32
C THR A 245 12.99 -6.92 -7.01
N GLY A 246 11.98 -6.05 -7.00
CA GLY A 246 11.13 -5.80 -5.83
C GLY A 246 11.78 -4.97 -4.72
N ASP A 247 13.00 -4.47 -4.92
CA ASP A 247 13.65 -3.54 -4.00
C ASP A 247 13.17 -2.11 -4.23
N LYS A 248 11.95 -1.87 -3.74
CA LYS A 248 11.27 -0.58 -3.88
C LYS A 248 12.07 0.58 -3.26
N TRP A 249 12.81 0.32 -2.18
CA TRP A 249 13.57 1.37 -1.47
C TRP A 249 14.78 1.82 -2.25
N ARG A 250 15.58 0.89 -2.80
CA ARG A 250 16.71 1.25 -3.65
C ARG A 250 16.22 1.87 -4.94
N ALA A 251 15.21 1.29 -5.59
CA ALA A 251 14.62 1.85 -6.80
C ALA A 251 14.20 3.31 -6.58
N LEU A 252 13.46 3.59 -5.50
CA LEU A 252 13.07 4.94 -5.12
C LEU A 252 14.28 5.84 -4.86
N GLY A 253 15.32 5.35 -4.19
CA GLY A 253 16.56 6.10 -3.95
C GLY A 253 17.26 6.53 -5.24
N TYR A 254 17.37 5.63 -6.23
CA TYR A 254 17.90 5.97 -7.55
C TYR A 254 16.99 6.93 -8.31
N THR A 255 15.68 6.71 -8.31
CA THR A 255 14.72 7.64 -8.94
C THR A 255 14.80 9.04 -8.34
N LYS A 256 14.93 9.15 -7.01
CA LYS A 256 15.12 10.43 -6.31
C LYS A 256 16.40 11.12 -6.78
N ALA A 257 17.52 10.40 -6.85
CA ALA A 257 18.78 10.95 -7.34
C ALA A 257 18.69 11.39 -8.81
N ILE A 258 18.11 10.56 -9.69
CA ILE A 258 17.93 10.87 -11.11
C ILE A 258 17.11 12.15 -11.30
N ASN A 259 16.00 12.30 -10.58
CA ASN A 259 15.16 13.48 -10.67
C ASN A 259 15.89 14.74 -10.16
N ALA A 260 16.63 14.63 -9.07
CA ALA A 260 17.46 15.72 -8.56
C ALA A 260 18.50 16.16 -9.59
N LEU A 261 19.19 15.21 -10.22
CA LEU A 261 20.19 15.45 -11.29
C LEU A 261 19.57 16.10 -12.54
N LYS A 262 18.38 15.64 -12.96
CA LYS A 262 17.63 16.21 -14.08
C LYS A 262 17.25 17.67 -13.85
N SER A 263 16.90 18.01 -12.62
CA SER A 263 16.50 19.37 -12.22
C SER A 263 17.68 20.29 -11.88
N TYR A 264 18.90 19.76 -11.79
CA TYR A 264 20.05 20.54 -11.38
C TYR A 264 20.52 21.47 -12.52
N HIS A 265 20.68 22.76 -12.19
CA HIS A 265 20.84 23.85 -13.14
C HIS A 265 22.18 23.89 -13.90
N LYS A 266 23.12 23.01 -13.58
CA LYS A 266 24.47 22.97 -14.17
C LYS A 266 25.04 21.55 -14.13
N PRO A 267 26.09 21.24 -14.92
CA PRO A 267 26.77 19.96 -14.80
C PRO A 267 27.49 19.83 -13.45
N ILE A 268 27.41 18.65 -12.85
CA ILE A 268 28.15 18.32 -11.64
C ILE A 268 29.62 18.10 -11.99
N THR A 269 30.51 18.65 -11.16
CA THR A 269 31.96 18.60 -11.40
C THR A 269 32.75 18.00 -10.24
N SER A 270 32.13 17.80 -9.07
CA SER A 270 32.81 17.28 -7.87
C SER A 270 31.90 16.44 -6.98
N TYR A 271 32.53 15.62 -6.14
CA TYR A 271 31.84 14.82 -5.12
C TYR A 271 31.12 15.69 -4.08
N GLU A 272 31.76 16.76 -3.62
CA GLU A 272 31.20 17.69 -2.64
C GLU A 272 29.98 18.41 -3.20
N GLU A 273 30.02 18.77 -4.48
CA GLU A 273 28.86 19.31 -5.18
C GLU A 273 27.73 18.30 -5.26
N ALA A 274 28.01 17.05 -5.65
CA ALA A 274 27.00 16.00 -5.68
C ALA A 274 26.35 15.78 -4.29
N CYS A 275 27.13 15.77 -3.21
CA CYS A 275 26.62 15.62 -1.84
C CYS A 275 25.77 16.80 -1.38
N LYS A 276 25.98 18.00 -1.92
CA LYS A 276 25.18 19.18 -1.59
C LYS A 276 23.82 19.16 -2.28
N ILE A 277 23.65 18.35 -3.32
CA ILE A 277 22.37 18.19 -4.00
C ILE A 277 21.46 17.36 -3.09
N PRO A 278 20.33 17.92 -2.62
CA PRO A 278 19.44 17.13 -1.79
C PRO A 278 18.92 15.92 -2.59
N GLY A 279 18.72 14.79 -1.91
CA GLY A 279 18.39 13.50 -2.52
C GLY A 279 19.60 12.66 -2.90
N ILE A 280 20.81 13.23 -2.84
CA ILE A 280 22.07 12.54 -3.15
C ILE A 280 22.90 12.41 -1.87
N GLY A 281 22.87 11.23 -1.26
CA GLY A 281 23.73 10.91 -0.12
C GLY A 281 25.14 10.47 -0.56
N LYS A 282 26.06 10.33 0.41
CA LYS A 282 27.47 9.93 0.19
C LYS A 282 27.64 8.74 -0.77
N ARG A 283 26.86 7.67 -0.58
CA ARG A 283 26.90 6.46 -1.41
C ARG A 283 26.43 6.65 -2.85
N MET A 284 25.57 7.64 -3.08
CA MET A 284 25.10 8.02 -4.41
C MET A 284 26.11 8.96 -5.07
N ALA A 285 26.63 9.92 -4.31
CA ALA A 285 27.71 10.81 -4.77
C ALA A 285 28.97 10.02 -5.19
N GLU A 286 29.33 8.95 -4.48
CA GLU A 286 30.40 8.03 -4.87
C GLU A 286 30.17 7.41 -6.27
N LYS A 287 28.91 7.05 -6.57
CA LYS A 287 28.55 6.46 -7.88
C LYS A 287 28.54 7.52 -8.98
N ILE A 288 28.09 8.73 -8.66
CA ILE A 288 28.13 9.86 -9.57
C ILE A 288 29.59 10.16 -9.94
N LEU A 289 30.48 10.21 -8.94
CA LEU A 289 31.91 10.39 -9.16
C LEU A 289 32.50 9.27 -10.02
N GLU A 290 32.17 8.00 -9.73
CA GLU A 290 32.61 6.86 -10.54
C GLU A 290 32.18 7.01 -12.02
N ILE A 291 30.93 7.42 -12.27
CA ILE A 291 30.43 7.67 -13.63
C ILE A 291 31.16 8.84 -14.28
N MET A 292 31.48 9.90 -13.54
CA MET A 292 32.18 11.05 -14.08
C MET A 292 33.63 10.75 -14.43
N GLU A 293 34.33 9.97 -13.61
CA GLU A 293 35.73 9.59 -13.82
C GLU A 293 35.90 8.55 -14.92
N SER A 294 35.02 7.54 -14.96
CA SER A 294 35.17 6.40 -15.86
C SER A 294 34.21 6.39 -17.06
N GLY A 295 33.18 7.25 -17.06
CA GLY A 295 32.07 7.19 -18.01
C GLY A 295 31.13 5.99 -17.81
N HIS A 296 31.35 5.20 -16.76
CA HIS A 296 30.70 3.91 -16.54
C HIS A 296 30.36 3.68 -15.07
N LEU A 297 29.49 2.71 -14.82
CA LEU A 297 29.15 2.30 -13.46
C LEU A 297 29.29 0.79 -13.35
N ARG A 298 30.31 0.32 -12.62
CA ARG A 298 30.63 -1.12 -12.50
C ARG A 298 29.45 -1.96 -12.03
N LYS A 299 28.57 -1.39 -11.22
CA LYS A 299 27.39 -2.10 -10.72
C LYS A 299 26.43 -2.53 -11.83
N LEU A 300 26.45 -1.87 -13.00
CA LEU A 300 25.68 -2.27 -14.18
C LEU A 300 26.18 -3.59 -14.78
N ASP A 301 27.49 -3.86 -14.70
CA ASP A 301 28.10 -5.08 -15.24
C ASP A 301 27.76 -6.32 -14.40
N TYR A 302 27.47 -6.10 -13.11
CA TYR A 302 27.08 -7.14 -12.16
C TYR A 302 25.58 -7.12 -11.86
N LEU A 303 24.76 -6.65 -12.80
CA LEU A 303 23.34 -6.92 -12.76
C LEU A 303 23.14 -8.42 -12.97
N GLY A 304 22.38 -9.05 -12.09
CA GLY A 304 22.13 -10.47 -12.18
C GLY A 304 21.35 -10.83 -13.44
N GLU A 305 21.60 -12.02 -13.99
CA GLU A 305 20.91 -12.56 -15.16
C GLU A 305 19.39 -12.68 -14.95
N GLU A 306 18.93 -12.61 -13.70
CA GLU A 306 17.53 -12.54 -13.36
C GLU A 306 16.85 -11.24 -13.82
N VAL A 307 17.56 -10.12 -13.92
CA VAL A 307 16.93 -8.80 -14.13
C VAL A 307 16.13 -8.72 -15.43
N PRO A 308 16.66 -9.12 -16.60
CA PRO A 308 15.89 -9.07 -17.86
C PRO A 308 14.66 -9.99 -17.83
N VAL A 309 14.75 -11.14 -17.15
CA VAL A 309 13.65 -12.09 -17.01
C VAL A 309 12.57 -11.53 -16.08
N LEU A 310 12.98 -10.93 -14.96
CA LEU A 310 12.05 -10.28 -14.03
C LEU A 310 11.36 -9.09 -14.70
N GLU A 311 12.08 -8.29 -15.49
CA GLU A 311 11.51 -7.21 -16.30
C GLU A 311 10.44 -7.74 -17.26
N LEU A 312 10.78 -8.76 -18.07
CA LEU A 312 9.86 -9.45 -18.97
C LEU A 312 8.57 -9.88 -18.25
N PHE A 313 8.70 -10.49 -17.07
CA PHE A 313 7.56 -10.97 -16.31
C PHE A 313 6.74 -9.84 -15.70
N THR A 314 7.37 -8.81 -15.15
CA THR A 314 6.64 -7.66 -14.58
C THR A 314 5.94 -6.78 -15.61
N ASN A 315 6.32 -6.88 -16.88
CA ASN A 315 5.61 -6.21 -17.97
C ASN A 315 4.27 -6.88 -18.30
N ILE A 316 4.04 -8.12 -17.82
CA ILE A 316 2.72 -8.76 -17.91
C ILE A 316 1.78 -8.03 -16.95
N TRP A 317 0.68 -7.49 -17.49
CA TRP A 317 -0.31 -6.82 -16.67
C TRP A 317 -0.86 -7.75 -15.57
N GLY A 318 -0.84 -7.27 -14.32
CA GLY A 318 -1.21 -8.05 -13.12
C GLY A 318 -0.05 -8.82 -12.47
N ALA A 319 1.14 -8.87 -13.10
CA ALA A 319 2.33 -9.50 -12.52
C ALA A 319 3.22 -8.47 -11.83
N GLY A 320 3.19 -8.44 -10.50
CA GLY A 320 4.11 -7.64 -9.69
C GLY A 320 5.44 -8.37 -9.43
N ALA A 321 6.41 -7.66 -8.84
CA ALA A 321 7.74 -8.19 -8.53
C ALA A 321 7.72 -9.52 -7.76
N LYS A 322 6.78 -9.71 -6.82
CA LYS A 322 6.63 -10.96 -6.05
C LYS A 322 6.28 -12.14 -6.97
N THR A 323 5.28 -11.96 -7.83
CA THR A 323 4.84 -12.98 -8.79
C THR A 323 5.96 -13.31 -9.78
N SER A 324 6.64 -12.29 -10.31
CA SER A 324 7.78 -12.47 -11.21
C SER A 324 8.93 -13.23 -10.56
N GLN A 325 9.27 -12.92 -9.30
CA GLN A 325 10.29 -13.64 -8.54
C GLN A 325 9.90 -15.10 -8.29
N MET A 326 8.65 -15.36 -7.93
CA MET A 326 8.13 -16.72 -7.75
C MET A 326 8.30 -17.55 -9.03
N TRP A 327 7.90 -17.02 -10.19
CA TRP A 327 8.08 -17.68 -11.48
C TRP A 327 9.55 -17.91 -11.82
N TYR A 328 10.40 -16.91 -11.55
CA TYR A 328 11.84 -17.07 -11.74
C TYR A 328 12.42 -18.20 -10.88
N GLN A 329 12.01 -18.30 -9.61
CA GLN A 329 12.43 -19.37 -8.70
C GLN A 329 11.90 -20.76 -9.12
N GLN A 330 10.74 -20.82 -9.76
CA GLN A 330 10.20 -22.03 -10.38
C GLN A 330 10.94 -22.44 -11.68
N GLY A 331 11.93 -21.66 -12.11
CA GLY A 331 12.74 -21.93 -13.28
C GLY A 331 12.16 -21.37 -14.59
N PHE A 332 11.08 -20.59 -14.54
CA PHE A 332 10.52 -19.97 -15.74
C PHE A 332 11.44 -18.84 -16.22
N ARG A 333 11.66 -18.76 -17.53
CA ARG A 333 12.52 -17.75 -18.17
C ARG A 333 11.84 -17.03 -19.33
N THR A 334 10.78 -17.60 -19.90
CA THR A 334 10.10 -17.05 -21.07
C THR A 334 8.61 -16.83 -20.82
N LEU A 335 7.95 -16.04 -21.69
CA LEU A 335 6.49 -15.90 -21.68
C LEU A 335 5.78 -17.24 -22.00
N GLU A 336 6.43 -18.12 -22.77
CA GLU A 336 5.92 -19.46 -23.08
C GLU A 336 5.92 -20.38 -21.85
N ASP A 337 6.94 -20.27 -20.98
CA ASP A 337 6.93 -20.98 -19.70
C ASP A 337 5.73 -20.56 -18.86
N ILE A 338 5.41 -19.26 -18.85
CA ILE A 338 4.25 -18.73 -18.11
C ILE A 338 2.95 -19.23 -18.73
N SER A 339 2.80 -19.18 -20.06
CA SER A 339 1.57 -19.59 -20.73
C SER A 339 1.26 -21.09 -20.55
N THR A 340 2.29 -21.92 -20.47
CA THR A 340 2.14 -23.39 -20.45
C THR A 340 2.20 -24.00 -19.05
N LYS A 341 3.01 -23.46 -18.14
CA LYS A 341 3.32 -24.09 -16.84
C LYS A 341 2.79 -23.32 -15.64
N ALA A 342 2.55 -22.01 -15.76
CA ALA A 342 2.12 -21.20 -14.63
C ALA A 342 0.60 -21.34 -14.36
N VAL A 343 0.23 -21.31 -13.08
CA VAL A 343 -1.17 -21.16 -12.68
C VAL A 343 -1.52 -19.67 -12.71
N LEU A 344 -2.35 -19.27 -13.68
CA LEU A 344 -2.71 -17.86 -13.89
C LEU A 344 -4.14 -17.58 -13.42
N ASN A 345 -4.32 -16.46 -12.71
CA ASN A 345 -5.64 -15.87 -12.50
C ASN A 345 -6.13 -15.19 -13.79
N ASN A 346 -7.39 -14.72 -13.82
CA ASN A 346 -7.97 -14.12 -15.02
C ASN A 346 -7.19 -12.89 -15.50
N THR A 347 -6.83 -11.99 -14.58
CA THR A 347 -6.06 -10.77 -14.86
C THR A 347 -4.72 -11.07 -15.53
N LEU A 348 -3.97 -12.02 -14.99
CA LEU A 348 -2.69 -12.46 -15.55
C LEU A 348 -2.84 -13.11 -16.91
N ARG A 349 -3.91 -13.90 -17.10
CA ARG A 349 -4.20 -14.57 -18.38
C ARG A 349 -4.51 -13.54 -19.48
N ILE A 350 -5.27 -12.49 -19.14
CA ILE A 350 -5.55 -11.37 -20.05
C ILE A 350 -4.29 -10.54 -20.30
N GLY A 351 -3.52 -10.22 -19.26
CA GLY A 351 -2.27 -9.47 -19.36
C GLY A 351 -1.23 -10.17 -20.25
N LEU A 352 -1.17 -11.50 -20.19
CA LEU A 352 -0.32 -12.31 -21.06
C LEU A 352 -0.84 -12.37 -22.50
N LYS A 353 -2.16 -12.52 -22.68
CA LYS A 353 -2.82 -12.58 -24.00
C LYS A 353 -2.55 -11.32 -24.83
N HIS A 354 -2.53 -10.15 -24.20
CA HIS A 354 -2.39 -8.85 -24.85
C HIS A 354 -1.03 -8.19 -24.59
N TYR A 355 -0.01 -8.97 -24.21
CA TYR A 355 1.28 -8.47 -23.73
C TYR A 355 1.93 -7.46 -24.68
N ASP A 356 2.06 -7.80 -25.96
CA ASP A 356 2.75 -6.96 -26.96
C ASP A 356 2.03 -5.63 -27.19
N ASP A 357 0.69 -5.67 -27.32
CA ASP A 357 -0.15 -4.49 -27.52
C ASP A 357 -0.14 -3.55 -26.31
N LEU A 358 -0.07 -4.10 -25.08
CA LEU A 358 -0.04 -3.31 -23.85
C LEU A 358 1.34 -2.71 -23.56
N LEU A 359 2.41 -3.32 -24.08
CA LEU A 359 3.77 -2.80 -23.94
C LEU A 359 4.04 -1.62 -24.88
N GLU A 360 3.36 -1.58 -26.02
CA GLU A 360 3.48 -0.49 -26.98
C GLU A 360 2.89 0.83 -26.44
N ARG A 361 3.59 1.94 -26.69
CA ARG A 361 3.14 3.26 -26.28
C ARG A 361 1.93 3.72 -27.10
N MET A 362 0.79 3.91 -26.42
CA MET A 362 -0.43 4.44 -27.03
C MET A 362 -0.25 5.88 -27.57
N PRO A 363 -0.48 6.10 -28.88
CA PRO A 363 -0.52 7.45 -29.48
C PRO A 363 -1.71 8.28 -29.00
N ARG A 364 -1.57 9.61 -29.01
CA ARG A 364 -2.66 10.55 -28.64
C ARG A 364 -3.89 10.43 -29.55
N SER A 365 -3.70 10.09 -30.82
CA SER A 365 -4.79 9.89 -31.79
C SER A 365 -5.70 8.71 -31.40
N GLU A 366 -5.12 7.64 -30.86
CA GLU A 366 -5.85 6.48 -30.37
C GLU A 366 -6.67 6.82 -29.12
N ALA A 367 -6.08 7.54 -28.15
CA ALA A 367 -6.80 8.02 -26.98
C ALA A 367 -8.03 8.87 -27.37
N ALA A 368 -7.88 9.78 -28.34
CA ALA A 368 -8.99 10.59 -28.87
C ALA A 368 -10.03 9.75 -29.66
N ALA A 369 -9.65 8.59 -30.19
CA ALA A 369 -10.59 7.66 -30.82
C ALA A 369 -11.44 6.92 -29.76
N ILE A 370 -10.83 6.50 -28.65
CA ILE A 370 -11.52 5.88 -27.51
C ILE A 370 -12.55 6.86 -26.91
N GLU A 371 -12.16 8.11 -26.68
CA GLU A 371 -13.05 9.15 -26.12
C GLU A 371 -14.33 9.34 -26.95
N ARG A 372 -14.20 9.39 -28.28
CA ARG A 372 -15.35 9.62 -29.19
C ARG A 372 -16.35 8.46 -29.23
N LYS A 373 -15.95 7.26 -28.81
CA LYS A 373 -16.77 6.04 -28.91
C LYS A 373 -16.50 5.11 -27.72
N VAL A 374 -17.24 5.28 -26.64
CA VAL A 374 -17.14 4.46 -25.41
C VAL A 374 -17.82 3.08 -25.55
N CYS A 375 -17.91 2.51 -26.76
CA CYS A 375 -18.64 1.26 -27.06
C CYS A 375 -17.73 0.08 -27.45
N PHE A 376 -16.48 0.03 -26.99
CA PHE A 376 -15.47 -0.94 -27.47
C PHE A 376 -14.82 -1.79 -26.38
N LEU A 377 -15.49 -2.00 -25.26
CA LEU A 377 -15.01 -2.89 -24.20
C LEU A 377 -15.11 -4.34 -24.68
N ILE A 378 -13.99 -5.06 -24.72
CA ILE A 378 -13.94 -6.46 -25.19
C ILE A 378 -13.60 -7.43 -24.08
N ASP A 379 -12.82 -7.01 -23.08
CA ASP A 379 -12.44 -7.85 -21.93
C ASP A 379 -12.57 -7.03 -20.62
N ASP A 380 -13.21 -7.63 -19.60
CA ASP A 380 -13.37 -7.08 -18.24
C ASP A 380 -12.18 -7.51 -17.35
N LEU A 381 -11.47 -6.57 -16.70
CA LEU A 381 -10.40 -6.86 -15.71
C LEU A 381 -10.90 -6.78 -14.25
N VAL A 382 -12.22 -6.84 -14.01
CA VAL A 382 -12.83 -6.31 -12.78
C VAL A 382 -12.49 -7.09 -11.49
N SER A 383 -11.97 -6.37 -10.49
CA SER A 383 -12.44 -6.42 -9.09
C SER A 383 -13.39 -5.24 -8.87
N HIS A 384 -14.62 -5.50 -8.40
CA HIS A 384 -15.49 -4.42 -7.95
C HIS A 384 -15.00 -3.99 -6.57
N GLU A 385 -14.10 -3.01 -6.52
CA GLU A 385 -13.78 -2.35 -5.26
C GLU A 385 -14.83 -1.27 -5.01
N GLU A 386 -15.74 -1.54 -4.08
CA GLU A 386 -16.63 -0.55 -3.49
C GLU A 386 -15.86 0.23 -2.41
N ASN A 387 -14.98 1.16 -2.82
CA ASN A 387 -14.46 2.17 -1.90
C ASN A 387 -15.50 3.30 -1.80
N GLY A 388 -16.58 3.04 -1.06
CA GLY A 388 -17.71 3.96 -0.94
C GLY A 388 -18.58 4.01 -2.20
N GLU A 389 -18.93 5.21 -2.66
CA GLU A 389 -19.78 5.41 -3.86
C GLU A 389 -18.99 5.42 -5.18
N GLN A 390 -17.65 5.44 -5.12
CA GLN A 390 -16.80 5.37 -6.30
C GLN A 390 -16.83 3.97 -6.91
N LYS A 391 -16.96 3.91 -8.24
CA LYS A 391 -16.85 2.65 -9.00
C LYS A 391 -15.70 2.76 -9.98
N LYS A 392 -14.82 1.77 -9.97
CA LYS A 392 -13.68 1.65 -10.86
C LYS A 392 -13.88 0.45 -11.77
N TYR A 393 -13.74 0.67 -13.07
CA TYR A 393 -13.68 -0.36 -14.08
C TYR A 393 -12.30 -0.33 -14.72
N MET A 394 -11.69 -1.50 -14.82
CA MET A 394 -10.41 -1.71 -15.49
C MET A 394 -10.70 -2.70 -16.59
N GLY A 395 -10.23 -2.45 -17.80
CA GLY A 395 -10.50 -3.36 -18.91
C GLY A 395 -9.58 -3.14 -20.10
N ILE A 396 -9.87 -3.90 -21.15
CA ILE A 396 -9.20 -3.77 -22.45
C ILE A 396 -10.25 -3.44 -23.50
N CYS A 397 -9.94 -2.42 -24.29
CA CYS A 397 -10.71 -2.01 -25.45
C CYS A 397 -9.97 -2.35 -26.73
N LEU A 398 -10.73 -2.64 -27.78
CA LEU A 398 -10.19 -2.85 -29.12
C LEU A 398 -10.42 -1.61 -29.96
N LEU A 399 -9.35 -1.06 -30.51
CA LEU A 399 -9.46 0.12 -31.35
C LEU A 399 -10.06 -0.20 -32.72
N PRO A 400 -10.98 0.63 -33.24
CA PRO A 400 -11.47 0.48 -34.59
C PRO A 400 -10.39 0.89 -35.60
N GLY A 401 -9.98 -0.03 -36.47
CA GLY A 401 -8.98 0.23 -37.50
C GLY A 401 -8.36 -1.07 -38.02
N PRO A 402 -7.58 -1.02 -39.10
CA PRO A 402 -6.98 -2.20 -39.70
C PRO A 402 -5.96 -2.91 -38.80
N SER A 403 -5.35 -2.19 -37.85
CA SER A 403 -4.38 -2.77 -36.91
C SER A 403 -5.00 -3.41 -35.66
N GLN A 404 -6.28 -3.10 -35.34
CA GLN A 404 -7.02 -3.71 -34.23
C GLN A 404 -6.22 -3.83 -32.92
N HIS A 405 -5.55 -2.75 -32.49
CA HIS A 405 -4.77 -2.79 -31.24
C HIS A 405 -5.66 -2.91 -30.00
N HIS A 406 -5.22 -3.74 -29.06
CA HIS A 406 -5.80 -3.85 -27.74
C HIS A 406 -5.18 -2.81 -26.81
N ARG A 407 -6.00 -1.91 -26.26
CA ARG A 407 -5.55 -0.87 -25.34
C ARG A 407 -6.25 -0.99 -24.01
N ARG A 408 -5.48 -0.83 -22.94
CA ARG A 408 -6.05 -0.76 -21.60
C ARG A 408 -6.85 0.53 -21.42
N LEU A 409 -7.99 0.40 -20.75
CA LEU A 409 -8.87 1.50 -20.39
C LEU A 409 -9.30 1.36 -18.93
N ASP A 410 -9.16 2.46 -18.20
CA ASP A 410 -9.64 2.59 -16.83
C ASP A 410 -10.79 3.62 -16.83
N ILE A 411 -11.97 3.22 -16.36
CA ILE A 411 -13.17 4.09 -16.24
C ILE A 411 -13.47 4.25 -14.76
N ILE A 412 -13.56 5.50 -14.32
CA ILE A 412 -13.79 5.83 -12.92
C ILE A 412 -15.07 6.66 -12.83
N VAL A 413 -16.03 6.17 -12.06
CA VAL A 413 -17.29 6.85 -11.76
C VAL A 413 -17.23 7.34 -10.32
N VAL A 414 -17.41 8.64 -10.13
CA VAL A 414 -17.42 9.30 -8.83
C VAL A 414 -18.69 10.13 -8.65
N PRO A 415 -19.15 10.34 -7.40
CA PRO A 415 -20.18 11.33 -7.13
C PRO A 415 -19.77 12.71 -7.63
N TYR A 416 -20.73 13.50 -8.11
CA TYR A 416 -20.44 14.83 -8.67
C TYR A 416 -19.77 15.76 -7.65
N ALA A 417 -20.07 15.59 -6.35
CA ALA A 417 -19.44 16.35 -5.27
C ALA A 417 -17.93 16.09 -5.12
N GLU A 418 -17.43 14.92 -5.57
CA GLU A 418 -16.03 14.52 -5.49
C GLU A 418 -15.26 14.84 -6.79
N PHE A 419 -15.97 15.27 -7.84
CA PHE A 419 -15.43 15.37 -9.21
C PHE A 419 -14.12 16.17 -9.29
N ALA A 420 -14.00 17.30 -8.60
CA ALA A 420 -12.80 18.13 -8.65
C ALA A 420 -11.58 17.44 -8.00
N CYS A 421 -11.77 16.78 -6.85
CA CYS A 421 -10.71 16.05 -6.15
C CYS A 421 -10.29 14.82 -6.97
N ALA A 422 -11.25 14.11 -7.55
CA ALA A 422 -10.99 12.95 -8.39
C ALA A 422 -10.26 13.35 -9.68
N LEU A 423 -10.71 14.41 -10.36
CA LEU A 423 -10.07 14.91 -11.58
C LEU A 423 -8.61 15.30 -11.31
N LEU A 424 -8.36 16.03 -10.22
CA LEU A 424 -7.01 16.39 -9.80
C LEU A 424 -6.14 15.14 -9.55
N TYR A 425 -6.69 14.17 -8.82
CA TYR A 425 -5.99 12.93 -8.48
C TYR A 425 -5.62 12.12 -9.74
N PHE A 426 -6.58 11.86 -10.62
CA PHE A 426 -6.36 11.02 -11.80
C PHE A 426 -5.61 11.73 -12.94
N THR A 427 -5.54 13.07 -12.91
CA THR A 427 -4.65 13.84 -13.79
C THR A 427 -3.18 13.67 -13.40
N GLY A 428 -2.88 13.61 -12.10
CA GLY A 428 -1.51 13.44 -11.61
C GLY A 428 -0.58 14.63 -11.91
N SER A 429 0.75 14.44 -11.94
CA SER A 429 1.47 13.18 -11.79
C SER A 429 1.41 12.63 -10.35
N ALA A 430 1.79 11.36 -10.15
CA ALA A 430 1.85 10.77 -8.81
C ALA A 430 2.76 11.55 -7.84
N HIS A 431 3.83 12.15 -8.35
CA HIS A 431 4.73 12.99 -7.56
C HIS A 431 4.07 14.32 -7.17
N PHE A 432 3.36 14.95 -8.12
CA PHE A 432 2.56 16.15 -7.88
C PHE A 432 1.48 15.91 -6.81
N ASN A 433 0.73 14.81 -6.91
CA ASN A 433 -0.31 14.44 -5.94
C ASN A 433 0.25 14.20 -4.55
N ARG A 434 1.39 13.49 -4.44
CA ARG A 434 2.08 13.33 -3.15
C ARG A 434 2.44 14.69 -2.55
N SER A 435 2.92 15.63 -3.36
CA SER A 435 3.29 16.98 -2.90
C SER A 435 2.08 17.75 -2.38
N MET A 436 0.97 17.71 -3.13
CA MET A 436 -0.31 18.32 -2.71
C MET A 436 -0.80 17.75 -1.38
N ARG A 437 -0.80 16.41 -1.22
CA ARG A 437 -1.24 15.74 0.02
C ARG A 437 -0.34 16.08 1.20
N ALA A 438 0.97 16.13 0.99
CA ALA A 438 1.92 16.50 2.03
C ALA A 438 1.79 17.97 2.43
N LEU A 439 1.56 18.89 1.49
CA LEU A 439 1.24 20.29 1.78
C LEU A 439 -0.07 20.41 2.56
N ALA A 440 -1.11 19.66 2.20
CA ALA A 440 -2.36 19.63 2.95
C ALA A 440 -2.12 19.22 4.41
N LYS A 441 -1.29 18.19 4.64
CA LYS A 441 -0.94 17.72 5.99
C LYS A 441 -0.31 18.82 6.85
N THR A 442 0.56 19.68 6.29
CA THR A 442 1.16 20.80 7.06
C THR A 442 0.17 21.90 7.42
N LYS A 443 -0.99 21.92 6.77
CA LYS A 443 -2.08 22.88 7.00
C LYS A 443 -3.23 22.30 7.83
N HIS A 444 -3.01 21.19 8.53
CA HIS A 444 -4.07 20.46 9.25
C HIS A 444 -5.25 20.09 8.33
N MET A 445 -4.93 19.74 7.08
CA MET A 445 -5.89 19.30 6.08
C MET A 445 -5.58 17.86 5.63
N SER A 446 -6.54 17.23 4.97
CA SER A 446 -6.30 16.00 4.20
C SER A 446 -6.88 16.15 2.81
N LEU A 447 -6.15 15.70 1.80
CA LEU A 447 -6.59 15.67 0.42
C LEU A 447 -6.54 14.21 -0.07
N SER A 448 -7.63 13.74 -0.65
CA SER A 448 -7.73 12.48 -1.40
C SER A 448 -8.48 12.71 -2.71
N GLU A 449 -8.67 11.67 -3.52
CA GLU A 449 -9.54 11.66 -4.69
C GLU A 449 -11.01 11.96 -4.34
N HIS A 450 -11.43 11.65 -3.12
CA HIS A 450 -12.83 11.83 -2.70
C HIS A 450 -13.10 13.24 -2.20
N SER A 451 -12.22 13.80 -1.37
CA SER A 451 -12.49 15.07 -0.71
C SER A 451 -11.23 15.79 -0.22
N MET A 452 -11.40 17.09 -0.01
CA MET A 452 -10.49 17.90 0.78
C MET A 452 -11.15 18.20 2.13
N ASN A 453 -10.48 17.87 3.23
CA ASN A 453 -10.98 18.11 4.58
C ASN A 453 -10.06 19.08 5.33
N CYS A 454 -10.65 19.96 6.16
CA CYS A 454 -9.95 20.84 7.09
C CYS A 454 -10.17 20.41 8.55
N ASP A 455 -9.43 21.01 9.47
CA ASP A 455 -9.43 20.67 10.91
C ASP A 455 -9.08 19.20 11.19
N VAL A 456 -8.18 18.66 10.37
CA VAL A 456 -7.66 17.32 10.52
C VAL A 456 -6.62 17.30 11.64
N VAL A 457 -6.90 16.55 12.70
CA VAL A 457 -5.98 16.38 13.82
C VAL A 457 -5.24 15.05 13.67
N ARG A 458 -3.91 15.12 13.79
CA ARG A 458 -3.03 13.94 13.71
C ARG A 458 -2.11 13.89 14.92
N GLN A 459 -1.88 12.69 15.43
CA GLN A 459 -0.90 12.44 16.49
C GLN A 459 -0.05 11.24 16.08
N HIS A 460 1.28 11.39 16.10
CA HIS A 460 2.23 10.36 15.65
C HIS A 460 1.91 9.81 14.23
N GLY A 461 1.45 10.68 13.32
CA GLY A 461 1.08 10.30 11.94
C GLY A 461 -0.35 9.76 11.79
N VAL A 462 -0.95 9.27 12.87
CA VAL A 462 -2.31 8.69 12.86
C VAL A 462 -3.36 9.81 12.85
N LYS A 463 -4.40 9.67 12.00
CA LYS A 463 -5.53 10.59 11.92
C LYS A 463 -6.47 10.34 13.10
N LEU A 464 -6.49 11.25 14.08
CA LEU A 464 -7.41 11.17 15.22
C LEU A 464 -8.77 11.78 14.89
N VAL A 465 -8.76 12.88 14.12
CA VAL A 465 -9.97 13.58 13.69
C VAL A 465 -9.96 13.68 12.18
N ALA A 466 -11.01 13.17 11.55
CA ALA A 466 -11.14 13.13 10.09
C ALA A 466 -11.25 14.53 9.46
N GLY A 467 -11.65 15.53 10.25
CA GLY A 467 -11.91 16.88 9.80
C GLY A 467 -13.31 17.05 9.22
N ARG A 468 -13.58 18.24 8.68
CA ARG A 468 -14.81 18.55 7.93
C ARG A 468 -14.51 18.78 6.45
N PRO A 469 -15.38 18.32 5.53
CA PRO A 469 -15.18 18.51 4.10
C PRO A 469 -15.28 20.00 3.73
N LEU A 470 -14.39 20.41 2.83
CA LEU A 470 -14.39 21.71 2.21
C LEU A 470 -15.14 21.65 0.87
N HIS A 471 -15.82 22.74 0.53
CA HIS A 471 -16.45 22.87 -0.78
C HIS A 471 -15.39 23.08 -1.87
N THR A 472 -15.33 22.15 -2.83
CA THR A 472 -14.38 22.14 -3.94
C THR A 472 -15.08 21.81 -5.27
N PRO A 473 -15.82 22.75 -5.87
CA PRO A 473 -16.52 22.51 -7.14
C PRO A 473 -15.55 22.43 -8.34
N THR A 474 -14.36 23.02 -8.24
CA THR A 474 -13.33 22.98 -9.28
C THR A 474 -11.95 22.63 -8.70
N GLU A 475 -11.02 22.19 -9.56
CA GLU A 475 -9.63 21.97 -9.14
C GLU A 475 -9.03 23.24 -8.52
N LYS A 476 -9.34 24.43 -9.07
CA LYS A 476 -8.84 25.72 -8.58
C LYS A 476 -9.17 25.98 -7.11
N ASP A 477 -10.30 25.46 -6.62
CA ASP A 477 -10.69 25.60 -5.21
C ASP A 477 -9.75 24.81 -4.29
N VAL A 478 -9.29 23.62 -4.71
CA VAL A 478 -8.29 22.84 -3.97
C VAL A 478 -6.99 23.65 -3.83
N PHE A 479 -6.51 24.25 -4.92
CA PHE A 479 -5.31 25.11 -4.89
C PHE A 479 -5.50 26.34 -4.01
N LYS A 480 -6.68 26.96 -4.05
CA LYS A 480 -7.04 28.12 -3.22
C LYS A 480 -7.00 27.76 -1.73
N HIS A 481 -7.62 26.65 -1.33
CA HIS A 481 -7.58 26.17 0.05
C HIS A 481 -6.16 25.83 0.49
N LEU A 482 -5.35 25.27 -0.41
CA LEU A 482 -3.92 25.02 -0.18
C LEU A 482 -3.05 26.28 -0.29
N GLY A 483 -3.59 27.45 -0.63
CA GLY A 483 -2.86 28.71 -0.70
C GLY A 483 -1.67 28.71 -1.66
N ILE A 484 -1.80 28.03 -2.81
CA ILE A 484 -0.77 27.95 -3.85
C ILE A 484 -1.35 28.39 -5.21
N PRO A 485 -0.51 28.87 -6.15
CA PRO A 485 -0.98 29.20 -7.49
C PRO A 485 -1.52 27.95 -8.20
N TYR A 486 -2.62 28.09 -8.92
CA TYR A 486 -3.18 27.03 -9.74
C TYR A 486 -2.18 26.61 -10.83
N ARG A 487 -2.10 25.30 -11.07
CA ARG A 487 -1.24 24.69 -12.10
C ARG A 487 -2.08 23.99 -13.13
N GLU A 488 -1.89 24.34 -14.39
CA GLU A 488 -2.57 23.67 -15.50
C GLU A 488 -2.11 22.20 -15.60
N PRO A 489 -2.92 21.27 -16.10
CA PRO A 489 -2.56 19.85 -16.19
C PRO A 489 -1.19 19.59 -16.85
N CYS A 490 -0.83 20.35 -17.89
CA CYS A 490 0.47 20.24 -18.57
C CYS A 490 1.67 20.68 -17.72
N GLU A 491 1.43 21.42 -16.63
CA GLU A 491 2.45 21.91 -15.71
C GLU A 491 2.64 20.99 -14.48
N ARG A 492 1.95 19.85 -14.42
CA ARG A 492 1.96 18.94 -13.25
C ARG A 492 2.88 17.73 -13.43
N ASP A 493 3.55 17.61 -14.58
CA ASP A 493 4.42 16.47 -14.88
C ASP A 493 5.81 16.63 -14.24
N TRP A 494 5.86 16.44 -12.92
CA TRP A 494 7.06 16.53 -12.08
C TRP A 494 7.75 15.19 -11.86
#